data_AF-A0A392SVE3-F1
#
_entry.id   AF-A0A392SVE3-F1
#
_cell.length_a   1.000
_cell.length_b   1.000
_cell.length_c   1.000
_cell.angle_alpha   90.00
_cell.angle_beta   90.00
_cell.angle_gamma   90.00
#
_symmetry.space_group_name_H-M   'P 1'
#
loop_
_entity.id
_entity.type
_entity.pdbx_description
1 polymer ?
#
loop_
_entity_poly.entity_id
_entity_poly.type
_entity_poly.pdbx_seq_one_letter_code
_entity_poly.pdbx_strand_id
1 'polypeptide(L)'
;AARTNAQIAEALAMLANIVARDNDPGKDSEKRLERFMLHKPTIFTGGYNPEGAIKWIEEVEIIFEAMGCTEENKTILGVYVLRQEANVWWRNVKLRIG
;
A
#
# COMPACT_ATOMS: atom_id res chain seq x y z
N ALA A 1 -47.04 -0.34 -10.70
CA ALA A 1 -45.86 -1.25 -10.74
C ALA A 1 -44.62 -0.57 -11.31
N ALA A 2 -44.63 -0.10 -12.57
CA ALA A 2 -43.42 0.46 -13.22
C ALA A 2 -42.77 1.65 -12.50
N ARG A 3 -43.57 2.60 -12.00
CA ARG A 3 -43.08 3.79 -11.27
C ARG A 3 -42.33 3.42 -9.98
N THR A 4 -42.79 2.39 -9.28
CA THR A 4 -42.21 1.91 -8.03
C THR A 4 -40.87 1.20 -8.26
N ASN A 5 -40.76 0.43 -9.35
CA ASN A 5 -39.52 -0.25 -9.72
C ASN A 5 -38.40 0.73 -10.11
N ALA A 6 -38.75 1.83 -10.79
CA ALA A 6 -37.80 2.88 -11.14
C ALA A 6 -37.21 3.56 -9.90
N GLN A 7 -38.05 3.87 -8.90
CA GLN A 7 -37.61 4.47 -7.64
C GLN A 7 -36.68 3.55 -6.84
N ILE A 8 -36.95 2.24 -6.84
CA ILE A 8 -36.07 1.25 -6.21
C ILE A 8 -34.72 1.19 -6.94
N ALA A 9 -34.73 1.20 -8.26
CA ALA A 9 -33.50 1.18 -9.05
C ALA A 9 -32.64 2.45 -8.83
N GLU A 10 -33.27 3.63 -8.74
CA GLU A 10 -32.59 4.90 -8.41
C GLU A 10 -31.97 4.87 -7.01
N ALA A 11 -32.71 4.36 -6.01
CA ALA A 11 -32.19 4.21 -4.65
C ALA A 11 -30.98 3.26 -4.61
N LEU A 12 -31.04 2.13 -5.32
CA LEU A 12 -29.92 1.18 -5.43
C LEU A 12 -28.71 1.80 -6.15
N ALA A 13 -28.93 2.56 -7.21
CA ALA A 13 -27.85 3.26 -7.92
C ALA A 13 -27.17 4.33 -7.03
N MET A 14 -27.93 5.06 -6.23
CA MET A 14 -27.37 5.99 -5.24
C MET A 14 -26.53 5.28 -4.19
N LEU A 15 -27.01 4.16 -3.64
CA LEU A 15 -26.27 3.36 -2.67
C LEU A 15 -24.97 2.79 -3.28
N ALA A 16 -25.03 2.26 -4.50
CA ALA A 16 -23.86 1.76 -5.20
C ALA A 16 -22.81 2.85 -5.43
N ASN A 17 -23.23 4.07 -5.78
CA ASN A 17 -22.32 5.21 -5.93
C ASN A 17 -21.68 5.64 -4.61
N ILE A 18 -22.40 5.60 -3.49
CA ILE A 18 -21.83 5.89 -2.17
C ILE A 18 -20.77 4.86 -1.81
N VAL A 19 -21.10 3.57 -1.95
CA VAL A 19 -20.16 2.46 -1.69
C VAL A 19 -18.94 2.53 -2.60
N ALA A 20 -19.11 2.87 -3.89
CA ALA A 20 -18.00 3.02 -4.83
C ALA A 20 -17.07 4.20 -4.49
N ARG A 21 -17.63 5.31 -3.98
CA ARG A 21 -16.83 6.48 -3.53
C ARG A 21 -16.03 6.21 -2.26
N ASP A 22 -16.56 5.40 -1.36
CA ASP A 22 -15.89 5.02 -0.12
C ASP A 22 -14.87 3.88 -0.32
N ASN A 23 -15.10 2.99 -1.29
CA ASN A 23 -14.18 1.91 -1.67
C ASN A 23 -13.17 2.32 -2.77
N ASP A 24 -12.86 3.61 -2.92
CA ASP A 24 -11.86 4.05 -3.90
C ASP A 24 -10.47 3.46 -3.55
N PRO A 25 -9.92 2.52 -4.35
CA PRO A 25 -8.68 1.83 -4.03
C PRO A 25 -7.48 2.79 -3.99
N GLY A 26 -7.54 3.88 -4.75
CA GLY A 26 -6.51 4.92 -4.78
C GLY A 26 -6.42 5.68 -3.46
N LYS A 27 -7.56 6.17 -2.96
CA LYS A 27 -7.69 6.87 -1.68
C LYS A 27 -7.25 5.99 -0.49
N ASP A 28 -7.57 4.70 -0.53
CA ASP A 28 -7.12 3.77 0.51
C ASP A 28 -5.62 3.49 0.45
N SER A 29 -5.04 3.45 -0.76
CA SER A 29 -3.60 3.32 -0.95
C SER A 29 -2.84 4.55 -0.43
N GLU A 30 -3.35 5.76 -0.69
CA GLU A 30 -2.79 7.02 -0.20
C GLU A 30 -2.83 7.10 1.33
N LYS A 31 -3.99 6.86 1.95
CA LYS A 31 -4.12 6.80 3.42
C LYS A 31 -3.17 5.78 4.06
N ARG A 32 -2.95 4.64 3.40
CA ARG A 32 -2.03 3.61 3.90
C ARG A 32 -0.59 4.10 3.87
N LEU A 33 -0.18 4.75 2.78
CA LEU A 33 1.15 5.36 2.69
C LEU A 33 1.33 6.47 3.73
N GLU A 34 0.34 7.34 3.92
CA GLU A 34 0.38 8.39 4.95
C GLU A 34 0.58 7.81 6.35
N ARG A 35 -0.20 6.78 6.71
CA ARG A 35 -0.05 6.06 7.99
C ARG A 35 1.32 5.43 8.14
N PHE A 36 1.83 4.81 7.07
CA PHE A 36 3.17 4.23 7.08
C PHE A 36 4.23 5.30 7.36
N MET A 37 4.14 6.45 6.67
CA MET A 37 5.09 7.56 6.87
C MET A 37 4.98 8.21 8.25
N LEU A 38 3.82 8.17 8.91
CA LEU A 38 3.64 8.66 10.28
C LEU A 38 4.52 7.89 11.28
N HIS A 39 4.78 6.60 11.03
CA HIS A 39 5.69 5.78 11.84
C HIS A 39 7.18 6.07 11.58
N LYS A 40 7.50 6.95 10.62
CA LYS A 40 8.88 7.35 10.25
C LYS A 40 9.76 6.12 9.96
N PRO A 41 9.38 5.30 8.97
CA PRO A 41 10.13 4.10 8.62
C PRO A 41 11.56 4.46 8.24
N THR A 42 12.51 3.59 8.62
CA THR A 42 13.92 3.80 8.30
C THR A 42 14.17 3.60 6.81
N ILE A 43 15.05 4.43 6.25
CA ILE A 43 15.42 4.40 4.84
C ILE A 43 16.56 3.41 4.64
N PHE A 44 16.47 2.58 3.59
CA PHE A 44 17.56 1.68 3.21
C PHE A 44 18.17 2.09 1.87
N THR A 45 19.47 2.40 1.90
CA THR A 45 20.24 2.82 0.72
C THR A 45 20.90 1.66 -0.02
N GLY A 46 21.02 0.49 0.62
CA GLY A 46 21.78 -0.65 0.11
C GLY A 46 23.19 -0.73 0.71
N GLY A 47 24.09 -1.41 -0.01
CA GLY A 47 25.48 -1.63 0.39
C GLY A 47 25.77 -3.01 0.99
N TYR A 48 27.05 -3.30 1.21
CA TYR A 48 27.52 -4.57 1.79
C TYR A 48 27.51 -4.49 3.33
N ASN A 49 26.31 -4.57 3.91
CA ASN A 49 26.10 -4.61 5.36
C ASN A 49 24.95 -5.57 5.72
N PRO A 50 25.23 -6.88 5.82
CA PRO A 50 24.22 -7.89 6.10
C PRO A 50 23.47 -7.64 7.41
N GLU A 51 24.19 -7.29 8.49
CA GLU A 51 23.61 -7.04 9.80
C GLU A 51 22.70 -5.80 9.78
N GLY A 52 23.14 -4.74 9.10
CA GLY A 52 22.31 -3.54 8.91
C GLY A 52 21.06 -3.80 8.07
N ALA A 53 21.14 -4.68 7.07
CA ALA A 53 19.98 -5.07 6.27
C ALA A 53 18.97 -5.87 7.10
N ILE A 54 19.43 -6.81 7.93
CA ILE A 54 18.58 -7.59 8.84
C ILE A 54 17.87 -6.64 9.81
N LYS A 55 18.61 -5.75 10.46
CA LYS A 55 18.04 -4.78 11.39
C LYS A 55 17.00 -3.88 10.72
N TRP A 56 17.29 -3.41 9.50
CA TRP A 56 16.33 -2.59 8.74
C TRP A 56 15.03 -3.35 8.45
N ILE A 57 15.12 -4.64 8.08
CA ILE A 57 13.93 -5.49 7.86
C ILE A 57 13.13 -5.61 9.16
N GLU A 58 13.78 -5.91 10.28
CA GLU A 58 13.11 -6.03 11.59
C GLU A 58 12.37 -4.75 11.99
N GLU A 59 13.01 -3.58 11.83
CA GLU A 59 12.40 -2.29 12.15
C GLU A 59 11.17 -1.98 11.29
N VAL A 60 11.22 -2.30 9.99
CA VAL A 60 10.11 -2.04 9.07
C VAL A 60 8.98 -3.07 9.23
N GLU A 61 9.29 -4.34 9.53
CA GLU A 61 8.26 -5.37 9.79
C GLU A 61 7.41 -5.05 11.02
N ILE A 62 7.99 -4.48 12.08
CA ILE A 62 7.22 -4.02 13.25
C ILE A 62 6.12 -3.03 12.85
N ILE A 63 6.43 -2.12 11.91
CA ILE A 63 5.45 -1.15 11.41
C ILE A 63 4.36 -1.86 10.58
N PHE A 64 4.75 -2.80 9.74
CA PHE A 64 3.80 -3.57 8.93
C PHE A 64 2.82 -4.39 9.78
N GLU A 65 3.32 -5.03 10.83
CA GLU A 65 2.51 -5.77 11.79
C GLU A 65 1.54 -4.83 12.53
N ALA A 66 2.04 -3.70 13.04
CA ALA A 66 1.20 -2.71 13.72
C ALA A 66 0.10 -2.14 12.83
N MET A 67 0.36 -2.03 11.52
CA MET A 67 -0.61 -1.56 10.54
C MET A 67 -1.53 -2.65 9.97
N GLY A 68 -1.26 -3.93 10.23
CA GLY A 68 -1.99 -5.06 9.65
C GLY A 68 -1.84 -5.14 8.13
N CYS A 69 -0.63 -4.92 7.60
CA CYS A 69 -0.38 -4.95 6.15
C CYS A 69 -0.50 -6.38 5.58
N THR A 70 -1.16 -6.50 4.41
CA THR A 70 -1.05 -7.70 3.57
C THR A 70 0.33 -7.77 2.91
N GLU A 71 0.74 -8.95 2.45
CA GLU A 71 2.02 -9.15 1.76
C GLU A 71 2.19 -8.24 0.52
N GLU A 72 1.11 -7.99 -0.24
CA GLU A 72 1.17 -7.02 -1.34
C GLU A 72 1.47 -5.61 -0.84
N ASN A 73 0.82 -5.20 0.26
CA ASN A 73 1.02 -3.87 0.86
C ASN A 73 2.43 -3.72 1.45
N LYS A 74 2.98 -4.76 2.08
CA LYS A 74 4.36 -4.78 2.59
C LYS A 74 5.36 -4.52 1.46
N THR A 75 5.16 -5.17 0.31
CA THR A 75 6.01 -4.97 -0.87
C THR A 75 5.94 -3.53 -1.36
N ILE A 76 4.74 -2.97 -1.52
CA ILE A 76 4.56 -1.60 -2.01
C ILE A 76 5.21 -0.56 -1.07
N LEU A 77 4.93 -0.66 0.23
CA LEU A 77 5.42 0.27 1.24
C LEU A 77 6.93 0.09 1.52
N GLY A 78 7.43 -1.13 1.56
CA GLY A 78 8.85 -1.42 1.76
C GLY A 78 9.70 -0.87 0.61
N VAL A 79 9.21 -0.97 -0.62
CA VAL A 79 9.87 -0.36 -1.78
C VAL A 79 9.90 1.17 -1.69
N TYR A 80 8.87 1.79 -1.09
CA TYR A 80 8.79 3.23 -0.94
C TYR A 80 9.95 3.83 -0.11
N VAL A 81 10.58 3.06 0.78
CA VAL A 81 11.69 3.52 1.64
C VAL A 81 13.07 3.09 1.14
N LEU A 82 13.14 2.41 -0.01
CA LEU A 82 14.41 2.11 -0.67
C LEU A 82 14.96 3.36 -1.37
N ARG A 83 16.25 3.62 -1.21
CA ARG A 83 16.95 4.73 -1.88
C ARG A 83 18.21 4.20 -2.56
N GLN A 84 18.79 5.04 -3.42
CA GLN A 84 20.09 4.79 -4.06
C GLN A 84 20.21 3.38 -4.66
N GLU A 85 21.24 2.62 -4.30
CA GLU A 85 21.56 1.30 -4.83
C GLU A 85 20.42 0.30 -4.61
N ALA A 86 19.79 0.31 -3.43
CA ALA A 86 18.68 -0.61 -3.13
C ALA A 86 17.48 -0.37 -4.06
N ASN A 87 17.14 0.88 -4.36
CA ASN A 87 16.05 1.20 -5.30
C ASN A 87 16.43 0.85 -6.75
N VAL A 88 17.69 1.04 -7.15
CA VAL A 88 18.17 0.58 -8.46
C VAL A 88 18.05 -0.94 -8.59
N TRP A 89 18.51 -1.67 -7.58
CA TRP A 89 18.41 -3.13 -7.54
C TRP A 89 16.96 -3.61 -7.66
N TRP A 90 16.05 -3.04 -6.86
CA TRP A 90 14.64 -3.43 -6.90
C TRP A 90 13.98 -3.20 -8.27
N ARG A 91 14.26 -2.06 -8.92
CA ARG A 91 13.76 -1.79 -10.27
C ARG A 91 14.24 -2.83 -11.28
N ASN A 92 15.49 -3.28 -11.18
CA ASN A 92 16.03 -4.32 -12.05
C ASN A 92 15.39 -5.69 -11.78
N VAL A 93 15.15 -6.04 -10.51
CA VAL A 93 14.44 -7.28 -10.14
C VAL A 93 13.02 -7.27 -10.71
N LYS A 94 12.30 -6.15 -10.59
CA LYS A 94 10.93 -6.02 -11.09
C LYS A 94 10.82 -6.25 -12.61
N LEU A 95 11.82 -5.81 -13.38
CA LEU A 95 11.90 -6.06 -14.83
C LEU A 95 12.12 -7.54 -15.20
N ARG A 96 12.59 -8.37 -14.27
CA ARG A 96 12.85 -9.79 -14.49
C ARG A 96 11.69 -10.68 -14.04
N ILE A 97 10.81 -10.15 -13.19
CA ILE A 97 9.63 -10.85 -12.65
C ILE A 97 8.36 -10.50 -13.45
N GLY A 98 8.38 -9.41 -14.22
CA GLY A 98 7.34 -9.10 -15.22
C GLY A 98 7.54 -9.86 -16.52
#